data_AF-A0A9P6N7P1-F1
#
_entry.id   AF-A0A9P6N7P1-F1
#
_cell.length_a   1.000
_cell.length_b   1.000
_cell.length_c   1.000
_cell.angle_alpha   90.00
_cell.angle_beta   90.00
_cell.angle_gamma   90.00
#
_symmetry.space_group_name_H-M   'P 1'
#
loop_
_entity.id
_entity.type
_entity.pdbx_description
1 polymer ?
#
loop_
_entity_poly.entity_id
_entity_poly.type
_entity_poly.pdbx_seq_one_letter_code
_entity_poly.pdbx_strand_id
1 'polypeptide(L)'
;MTQRLSSWLCWFLSKSTIEDEIQKWPKEVSQSTTHKIHNIQQSPAWKEITWPDSPSTGPALLNLIFSLFINWFNPQGNRKQGAQQSFGVLSLNCLNLPPSLQNLIQNTYIAGITPGPNGPDTITVSHILKALIDNLLLLEQGVEMPTCQFPEGQLVCVKLLPLLGDVVGMHKVAGCASHFTTLYCSWFWAKSTDINRIQIWKLQTKEEVIGAVYCSKVAVSLNQKDLILKETGVCWSEFI
;
A
#
# COMPACT_ATOMS: atom_id res chain seq x y z
N MET A 1 21.41 -5.59 -5.17
CA MET A 1 21.34 -4.94 -3.84
C MET A 1 20.16 -3.99 -3.86
N THR A 2 19.07 -4.32 -3.18
CA THR A 2 17.94 -3.40 -2.96
C THR A 2 18.35 -2.41 -1.85
N GLN A 3 18.17 -1.12 -2.09
CA GLN A 3 18.35 -0.08 -1.07
C GLN A 3 17.38 -0.38 0.10
N ARG A 4 17.81 -0.19 1.35
CA ARG A 4 16.90 -0.33 2.51
C ARG A 4 15.99 0.88 2.61
N LEU A 5 14.74 0.68 3.00
CA LEU A 5 13.74 1.76 3.13
C LEU A 5 14.20 2.84 4.13
N SER A 6 14.73 2.45 5.28
CA SER A 6 15.26 3.40 6.28
C SER A 6 16.40 4.26 5.73
N SER A 7 17.35 3.66 5.02
CA SER A 7 18.45 4.40 4.39
C SER A 7 17.96 5.36 3.31
N TRP A 8 16.94 4.96 2.53
CA TRP A 8 16.31 5.85 1.57
C TRP A 8 15.55 6.98 2.25
N LEU A 9 14.83 6.72 3.36
CA LEU A 9 14.13 7.73 4.14
C LEU A 9 15.08 8.77 4.72
N CYS A 10 16.22 8.37 5.30
CA CYS A 10 17.24 9.33 5.76
C CYS A 10 17.70 10.25 4.63
N TRP A 11 17.98 9.70 3.45
CA TRP A 11 18.35 10.50 2.29
C TRP A 11 17.20 11.41 1.81
N PHE A 12 15.98 10.87 1.73
CA PHE A 12 14.79 11.60 1.30
C PHE A 12 14.50 12.81 2.20
N LEU A 13 14.59 12.62 3.53
CA LEU A 13 14.37 13.65 4.53
C LEU A 13 15.57 14.58 4.75
N SER A 14 16.76 14.22 4.25
CA SER A 14 17.92 15.13 4.26
C SER A 14 17.79 16.31 3.29
N LYS A 15 16.81 16.26 2.38
CA LYS A 15 16.54 17.34 1.42
C LYS A 15 15.66 18.41 2.07
N SER A 16 16.17 19.63 2.22
CA SER A 16 15.44 20.75 2.82
C SER A 16 14.05 20.97 2.20
N THR A 17 13.97 20.97 0.87
CA THR A 17 12.70 21.16 0.15
C THR A 17 11.65 20.10 0.46
N ILE A 18 12.04 18.88 0.83
CA ILE A 18 11.09 17.79 1.11
C ILE A 18 10.44 17.99 2.47
N GLU A 19 11.25 18.23 3.51
CA GLU A 19 10.73 18.41 4.86
C GLU A 19 9.88 19.68 4.99
N ASP A 20 10.30 20.76 4.33
CA ASP A 20 9.52 22.01 4.28
C ASP A 20 8.13 21.80 3.64
N GLU A 21 8.07 21.06 2.53
CA GLU A 21 6.81 20.75 1.84
C GLU A 21 5.91 19.80 2.64
N ILE A 22 6.50 18.83 3.36
CA ILE A 22 5.76 17.95 4.28
C ILE A 22 5.07 18.76 5.40
N GLN A 23 5.71 19.82 5.90
CA GLN A 23 5.16 20.68 6.94
C GLN A 23 4.15 21.72 6.41
N LYS A 24 4.37 22.19 5.18
CA LYS A 24 3.54 23.23 4.53
C LYS A 24 2.24 22.66 3.99
N TRP A 25 2.30 21.53 3.29
CA TRP A 25 1.17 20.99 2.53
C TRP A 25 -0.11 20.73 3.35
N PRO A 26 -0.07 20.16 4.58
CA PRO A 26 -1.28 19.97 5.38
C PRO A 26 -2.01 21.27 5.72
N LYS A 27 -1.27 22.39 5.85
CA LYS A 27 -1.85 23.72 6.10
C LYS A 27 -2.61 24.22 4.86
N GLU A 28 -2.04 24.01 3.67
CA GLU A 28 -2.70 24.35 2.41
C GLU A 28 -3.99 23.52 2.20
N VAL A 29 -3.91 22.21 2.43
CA VAL A 29 -5.07 21.32 2.32
C VAL A 29 -6.20 21.71 3.29
N SER A 30 -5.85 22.14 4.50
CA SER A 30 -6.81 22.57 5.52
C SER A 30 -7.44 23.93 5.24
N GLN A 31 -6.76 24.82 4.52
CA GLN A 31 -7.26 26.16 4.17
C GLN A 31 -8.26 26.14 3.01
N SER A 32 -8.37 25.03 2.28
CA SER A 32 -9.33 24.90 1.19
C SER A 32 -10.77 24.99 1.70
N THR A 33 -11.44 26.10 1.41
CA THR A 33 -12.83 26.40 1.79
C THR A 33 -13.88 25.66 0.96
N THR A 34 -13.48 24.89 -0.06
CA THR A 34 -14.42 24.14 -0.88
C THR A 34 -14.97 22.94 -0.13
N HIS A 35 -16.30 22.75 -0.14
CA HIS A 35 -16.95 21.51 0.34
C HIS A 35 -16.55 20.24 -0.44
N LYS A 36 -15.68 20.36 -1.47
CA LYS A 36 -15.18 19.25 -2.27
C LYS A 36 -13.86 18.74 -1.71
N ILE A 37 -13.78 17.43 -1.51
CA ILE A 37 -12.54 16.72 -1.23
C ILE A 37 -11.70 16.74 -2.51
N HIS A 38 -10.49 17.30 -2.43
CA HIS A 38 -9.53 17.35 -3.53
C HIS A 38 -8.19 16.70 -3.16
N ASN A 39 -8.01 16.34 -1.88
CA ASN A 39 -6.81 15.65 -1.41
C ASN A 39 -7.14 14.54 -0.40
N ILE A 40 -6.34 13.47 -0.42
CA ILE A 40 -6.50 12.31 0.47
C ILE A 40 -6.41 12.67 1.96
N GLN A 41 -5.65 13.72 2.32
CA GLN A 41 -5.54 14.17 3.71
C GLN A 41 -6.86 14.67 4.30
N GLN A 42 -7.85 14.98 3.46
CA GLN A 42 -9.18 15.40 3.89
C GLN A 42 -10.12 14.22 4.18
N SER A 43 -9.73 13.01 3.76
CA SER A 43 -10.56 11.81 3.91
C SER A 43 -10.73 11.39 5.37
N PRO A 44 -11.86 10.76 5.74
CA PRO A 44 -12.04 10.20 7.08
C PRO A 44 -10.92 9.21 7.44
N ALA A 45 -10.56 8.34 6.51
CA ALA A 45 -9.51 7.34 6.68
C ALA A 45 -8.14 7.96 7.02
N TRP A 46 -7.82 9.17 6.56
CA TRP A 46 -6.59 9.86 6.97
C TRP A 46 -6.71 10.47 8.38
N LYS A 47 -7.86 11.05 8.70
CA LYS A 47 -8.11 11.75 9.98
C LYS A 47 -8.23 10.81 11.16
N GLU A 48 -8.68 9.58 10.92
CA GLU A 48 -8.85 8.54 11.94
C GLU A 48 -7.55 7.77 12.24
N ILE A 49 -6.45 8.07 11.54
CA ILE A 49 -5.15 7.42 11.78
C ILE A 49 -4.63 7.84 13.15
N THR A 50 -4.41 6.85 14.00
CA THR A 50 -3.73 7.01 15.27
C THR A 50 -2.22 6.95 15.08
N TRP A 51 -1.48 7.72 15.88
CA TRP A 51 -0.03 7.73 15.91
C TRP A 51 0.47 7.41 17.32
N PRO A 52 1.71 6.94 17.48
CA PRO A 52 2.34 6.87 18.79
C PRO A 52 2.31 8.24 19.47
N ASP A 53 2.16 8.24 20.80
CA ASP A 53 2.21 9.47 21.57
C ASP A 53 3.57 10.16 21.37
N SER A 54 3.54 11.47 21.18
CA SER A 54 4.78 12.24 21.14
C SER A 54 5.46 12.16 22.52
N PRO A 55 6.75 11.82 22.59
CA PRO A 55 7.44 11.75 23.87
C PRO A 55 7.40 13.10 24.57
N SER A 56 7.04 13.11 25.86
CA SER A 56 6.99 14.33 26.69
C SER A 56 8.37 14.97 26.91
N THR A 57 9.41 14.14 26.81
CA THR A 57 10.83 14.50 26.76
C THR A 57 11.49 13.56 25.76
N GLY A 58 12.03 14.08 24.66
CA GLY A 58 12.59 13.26 23.59
C GLY A 58 12.61 13.92 22.22
N PRO A 59 13.07 13.19 21.18
CA PRO A 59 13.10 13.67 19.80
C PRO A 59 11.70 14.01 19.29
N ALA A 60 11.61 15.04 18.43
CA ALA A 60 10.35 15.40 17.77
C ALA A 60 9.79 14.21 16.97
N LEU A 61 8.47 14.14 16.81
CA LEU A 61 7.80 13.08 16.07
C LEU A 61 7.38 13.55 14.68
N LEU A 62 7.89 12.88 13.64
CA LEU A 62 7.49 13.07 12.24
C LEU A 62 6.67 11.89 11.74
N ASN A 63 5.39 12.14 11.46
CA ASN A 63 4.44 11.14 10.97
C ASN A 63 4.29 11.20 9.45
N LEU A 64 4.65 10.11 8.77
CA LEU A 64 4.61 9.99 7.32
C LEU A 64 3.66 8.89 6.89
N ILE A 65 2.84 9.19 5.89
CA ILE A 65 1.95 8.23 5.23
C ILE A 65 2.47 7.99 3.83
N PHE A 66 2.58 6.72 3.46
CA PHE A 66 2.95 6.29 2.12
C PHE A 66 1.81 5.54 1.44
N SER A 67 1.78 5.63 0.10
CA SER A 67 1.06 4.69 -0.74
C SER A 67 2.01 3.62 -1.24
N LEU A 68 1.48 2.43 -1.56
CA LEU A 68 2.21 1.38 -2.25
C LEU A 68 1.58 1.17 -3.61
N PHE A 69 2.32 1.49 -4.66
CA PHE A 69 1.93 1.20 -6.03
C PHE A 69 2.50 -0.14 -6.48
N ILE A 70 1.65 -0.95 -7.11
CA ILE A 70 2.03 -2.23 -7.68
C ILE A 70 1.37 -2.40 -9.04
N ASN A 71 2.18 -2.71 -10.05
CA ASN A 71 1.68 -3.04 -11.37
C ASN A 71 2.61 -4.03 -12.07
N TRP A 72 2.02 -4.89 -12.90
CA TRP A 72 2.73 -5.81 -13.78
C TRP A 72 2.52 -5.41 -15.22
N PHE A 73 3.61 -5.27 -15.97
CA PHE A 73 3.57 -4.84 -17.36
C PHE A 73 4.47 -5.70 -18.24
N ASN A 74 4.18 -5.69 -19.54
CA ASN A 74 5.04 -6.32 -20.54
C ASN A 74 6.09 -5.33 -21.04
N PRO A 75 7.39 -5.51 -20.73
CA PRO A 75 8.43 -4.60 -21.18
C PRO A 75 8.63 -4.62 -22.70
N GLN A 76 8.21 -5.68 -23.38
CA GLN A 76 8.27 -5.80 -24.84
C GLN A 76 7.05 -5.18 -25.54
N GLY A 77 6.07 -4.70 -24.76
CA GLY A 77 4.80 -4.17 -25.24
C GLY A 77 3.82 -5.25 -25.70
N ASN A 78 2.56 -4.85 -25.87
CA ASN A 78 1.45 -5.78 -26.17
C ASN A 78 1.31 -6.04 -27.67
N ARG A 79 2.30 -6.72 -28.27
CA ARG A 79 2.24 -7.14 -29.69
C ARG A 79 1.58 -8.52 -29.83
N LYS A 80 0.65 -8.67 -30.79
CA LYS A 80 -0.14 -9.90 -31.01
C LYS A 80 0.68 -11.19 -31.23
N GLN A 81 1.93 -11.08 -31.67
CA GLN A 81 2.85 -12.21 -31.88
C GLN A 81 4.15 -12.10 -31.05
N GLY A 82 4.22 -11.14 -30.12
CA GLY A 82 5.38 -10.98 -29.24
C GLY A 82 5.31 -11.92 -28.04
N ALA A 83 6.46 -12.31 -27.50
CA ALA A 83 6.51 -13.03 -26.24
C ALA A 83 5.83 -12.18 -25.14
N GLN A 84 4.83 -12.75 -24.48
CA GLN A 84 4.21 -12.12 -23.32
C GLN A 84 5.14 -12.33 -22.13
N GLN A 85 5.70 -11.23 -21.64
CA GLN A 85 6.46 -11.20 -20.40
C GLN A 85 5.75 -10.28 -19.42
N SER A 86 5.91 -10.55 -18.13
CA SER A 86 5.31 -9.77 -17.06
C SER A 86 6.39 -9.46 -16.03
N PHE A 87 6.71 -8.18 -15.91
CA PHE A 87 7.59 -7.65 -14.89
C PHE A 87 6.79 -6.74 -13.99
N GLY A 88 7.00 -6.86 -12.68
CA GLY A 88 6.29 -6.06 -11.70
C GLY A 88 7.18 -5.00 -11.08
N VAL A 89 6.62 -3.84 -10.78
CA VAL A 89 7.27 -2.80 -9.98
C VAL A 89 6.45 -2.57 -8.72
N LEU A 90 7.14 -2.51 -7.59
CA LEU A 90 6.59 -2.11 -6.30
C LEU A 90 7.26 -0.80 -5.91
N SER A 91 6.48 0.26 -5.71
CA SER A 91 7.01 1.57 -5.34
C SER A 91 6.22 2.24 -4.22
N LEU A 92 6.92 2.96 -3.35
CA LEU A 92 6.33 3.78 -2.30
C LEU A 92 6.42 5.26 -2.65
N ASN A 93 5.34 6.00 -2.39
CA ASN A 93 5.28 7.45 -2.57
C ASN A 93 4.76 8.11 -1.28
N CYS A 94 5.42 9.19 -0.84
CA CYS A 94 5.05 9.90 0.37
C CYS A 94 3.82 10.79 0.12
N LEU A 95 2.70 10.49 0.77
CA LEU A 95 1.43 11.22 0.61
C LEU A 95 1.37 12.51 1.42
N ASN A 96 2.38 12.78 2.26
CA ASN A 96 2.52 14.07 2.95
C ASN A 96 2.94 15.20 2.01
N LEU A 97 3.52 14.88 0.84
CA LEU A 97 3.91 15.87 -0.17
C LEU A 97 2.71 16.38 -0.99
N PRO A 98 2.81 17.55 -1.64
CA PRO A 98 1.84 17.98 -2.65
C PRO A 98 1.87 17.08 -3.90
N PRO A 99 0.75 16.92 -4.64
CA PRO A 99 0.66 16.05 -5.82
C PRO A 99 1.75 16.29 -6.88
N SER A 100 2.21 17.53 -7.03
CA SER A 100 3.29 17.91 -7.94
C SER A 100 4.64 17.30 -7.59
N LEU A 101 4.86 16.93 -6.32
CA LEU A 101 6.10 16.35 -5.81
C LEU A 101 5.99 14.86 -5.48
N GLN A 102 4.79 14.36 -5.17
CA GLN A 102 4.54 12.98 -4.75
C GLN A 102 5.09 11.94 -5.73
N ASN A 103 4.82 12.12 -7.03
CA ASN A 103 5.10 11.13 -8.08
C ASN A 103 6.37 11.43 -8.88
N LEU A 104 7.22 12.35 -8.40
CA LEU A 104 8.52 12.57 -9.02
C LEU A 104 9.40 11.34 -8.78
N ILE A 105 10.12 10.92 -9.82
CA ILE A 105 11.02 9.75 -9.76
C ILE A 105 12.01 9.87 -8.59
N GLN A 106 12.54 11.07 -8.35
CA GLN A 106 13.47 11.37 -7.26
C GLN A 106 12.87 11.27 -5.84
N ASN A 107 11.54 11.21 -5.72
CA ASN A 107 10.77 11.10 -4.48
C ASN A 107 10.03 9.76 -4.38
N THR A 108 10.26 8.86 -5.34
CA THR A 108 9.66 7.53 -5.38
C THR A 108 10.68 6.51 -4.91
N TYR A 109 10.32 5.72 -3.90
CA TYR A 109 11.15 4.60 -3.47
C TYR A 109 10.76 3.34 -4.24
N ILE A 110 11.71 2.66 -4.87
CA ILE A 110 11.47 1.37 -5.51
C ILE A 110 11.72 0.27 -4.48
N ALA A 111 10.64 -0.29 -3.95
CA ALA A 111 10.68 -1.35 -2.96
C ALA A 111 11.09 -2.70 -3.56
N GLY A 112 10.75 -2.94 -4.83
CA GLY A 112 11.12 -4.17 -5.51
C GLY A 112 10.75 -4.19 -6.98
N ILE A 113 11.41 -5.10 -7.70
CA ILE A 113 11.08 -5.47 -9.07
C ILE A 113 10.89 -6.98 -9.09
N THR A 114 9.74 -7.43 -9.60
CA THR A 114 9.48 -8.87 -9.77
C THR A 114 9.93 -9.27 -11.18
N PRO A 115 10.82 -10.27 -11.32
CA PRO A 115 11.34 -10.67 -12.61
C PRO A 115 10.29 -11.43 -13.43
N GLY A 116 10.33 -11.27 -14.75
CA GLY A 116 9.58 -12.11 -15.67
C GLY A 116 10.16 -13.53 -15.82
N PRO A 117 9.61 -14.36 -16.72
CA PRO A 117 8.64 -14.01 -17.74
C PRO A 117 7.19 -13.96 -17.26
N ASN A 118 6.87 -14.60 -16.14
CA ASN A 118 5.51 -14.66 -15.62
C ASN A 118 5.35 -13.76 -14.40
N GLY A 119 4.16 -13.19 -14.23
CA GLY A 119 3.81 -12.51 -13.00
C GLY A 119 3.80 -13.51 -11.84
N PRO A 120 4.28 -13.13 -10.65
CA PRO A 120 4.26 -13.97 -9.46
C PRO A 120 2.83 -14.37 -9.09
N ASP A 121 2.67 -15.52 -8.45
CA ASP A 121 1.43 -15.90 -7.78
C ASP A 121 1.30 -15.20 -6.42
N THR A 122 0.15 -15.34 -5.76
CA THR A 122 -0.12 -14.69 -4.46
C THR A 122 0.90 -15.09 -3.39
N ILE A 123 1.35 -16.35 -3.38
CA ILE A 123 2.34 -16.84 -2.41
C ILE A 123 3.69 -16.17 -2.66
N THR A 124 4.14 -16.11 -3.91
CA THR A 124 5.42 -15.51 -4.30
C THR A 124 5.42 -14.00 -4.04
N VAL A 125 4.32 -13.31 -4.38
CA VAL A 125 4.16 -11.87 -4.07
C VAL A 125 4.28 -11.62 -2.57
N SER A 126 3.61 -12.42 -1.74
CA SER A 126 3.71 -12.34 -0.28
C SER A 126 5.17 -12.47 0.18
N HIS A 127 5.92 -13.48 -0.27
CA HIS A 127 7.33 -13.62 0.10
C HIS A 127 8.20 -12.42 -0.31
N ILE A 128 7.92 -11.81 -1.47
CA ILE A 128 8.63 -10.61 -1.94
C ILE A 128 8.31 -9.40 -1.05
N LEU A 129 7.04 -9.26 -0.68
CA LEU A 129 6.57 -8.16 0.17
C LEU A 129 7.04 -8.27 1.61
N LYS A 130 7.31 -9.48 2.11
CA LYS A 130 7.67 -9.72 3.50
C LYS A 130 8.77 -8.76 4.00
N ALA A 131 9.85 -8.61 3.24
CA ALA A 131 10.95 -7.73 3.62
C ALA A 131 10.51 -6.26 3.72
N LEU A 132 9.61 -5.81 2.84
CA LEU A 132 9.04 -4.47 2.89
C LEU A 132 8.13 -4.30 4.11
N ILE A 133 7.24 -5.26 4.38
CA ILE A 133 6.32 -5.22 5.52
C ILE A 133 7.08 -5.23 6.84
N ASP A 134 8.10 -6.08 6.99
CA ASP A 134 8.93 -6.12 8.19
C ASP A 134 9.61 -4.77 8.47
N ASN A 135 10.03 -4.03 7.42
CA ASN A 135 10.57 -2.67 7.57
C ASN A 135 9.48 -1.65 7.94
N LEU A 136 8.29 -1.76 7.35
CA LEU A 136 7.17 -0.86 7.66
C LEU A 136 6.67 -1.05 9.10
N LEU A 137 6.61 -2.29 9.60
CA LEU A 137 6.25 -2.59 10.99
C LEU A 137 7.24 -2.03 12.01
N LEU A 138 8.53 -1.95 11.66
CA LEU A 138 9.54 -1.26 12.46
C LEU A 138 9.33 0.26 12.43
N LEU A 139 9.09 0.82 11.26
CA LEU A 139 8.85 2.26 11.10
C LEU A 139 7.52 2.71 11.71
N GLU A 140 6.51 1.83 11.82
CA GLU A 140 5.24 2.15 12.48
C GLU A 140 5.42 2.43 13.98
N GLN A 141 6.43 1.81 14.60
CA GLN A 141 6.79 2.02 16.01
C GLN A 141 7.63 3.29 16.23
N GLY A 142 8.14 3.88 15.14
CA GLY A 142 9.05 5.02 15.17
C GLY A 142 10.50 4.60 15.17
N VAL A 143 11.28 5.18 14.25
CA VAL A 143 12.73 4.99 14.18
C VAL A 143 13.41 6.35 14.23
N GLU A 144 14.36 6.49 15.15
CA GLU A 144 15.17 7.70 15.24
C GLU A 144 16.12 7.79 14.04
N MET A 145 16.05 8.90 13.31
CA MET A 145 16.93 9.15 12.17
C MET A 145 17.16 10.64 11.93
N PRO A 146 18.33 11.03 11.39
CA PRO A 146 18.61 12.42 11.06
C PRO A 146 17.75 12.88 9.90
N THR A 147 17.33 14.14 9.96
CA THR A 147 16.55 14.83 8.92
C THR A 147 17.15 16.21 8.67
N CYS A 148 16.68 16.93 7.66
CA CYS A 148 17.23 18.23 7.33
C CYS A 148 17.05 19.25 8.45
N GLN A 149 15.87 19.28 9.09
CA GLN A 149 15.57 20.20 10.18
C GLN A 149 16.03 19.69 11.55
N PHE A 150 16.19 18.36 11.70
CA PHE A 150 16.70 17.73 12.93
C PHE A 150 17.94 16.87 12.62
N PRO A 151 19.14 17.47 12.48
CA PRO A 151 20.37 16.75 12.15
C PRO A 151 20.81 15.74 13.22
N GLU A 152 20.51 16.03 14.49
CA GLU A 152 20.80 15.13 15.63
C GLU A 152 19.86 13.93 15.70
N GLY A 153 18.79 13.92 14.90
CA GLY A 153 17.79 12.87 14.90
C GLY A 153 16.41 13.36 15.33
N GLN A 154 15.38 12.81 14.68
CA GLN A 154 14.00 12.86 15.16
C GLN A 154 13.35 11.48 15.00
N LEU A 155 12.27 11.22 15.74
CA LEU A 155 11.52 9.97 15.63
C LEU A 155 10.66 10.04 14.37
N VAL A 156 10.91 9.15 13.41
CA VAL A 156 10.12 9.07 12.17
C VAL A 156 9.22 7.85 12.20
N CYS A 157 7.91 8.09 12.17
CA CYS A 157 6.89 7.06 12.08
C CYS A 157 6.34 6.96 10.66
N VAL A 158 6.23 5.76 10.11
CA VAL A 158 5.67 5.53 8.77
C VAL A 158 4.47 4.60 8.85
N LYS A 159 3.37 4.99 8.19
CA LYS A 159 2.22 4.13 7.94
C LYS A 159 1.93 4.00 6.44
N LEU A 160 1.49 2.82 6.03
CA LEU A 160 0.97 2.61 4.69
C LEU A 160 -0.55 2.80 4.71
N LEU A 161 -1.08 3.58 3.77
CA LEU A 161 -2.53 3.85 3.70
C LEU A 161 -3.17 3.21 2.46
N PRO A 162 -3.00 3.73 1.22
CA PRO A 162 -3.60 3.08 0.06
C PRO A 162 -2.63 2.12 -0.64
N LEU A 163 -3.17 0.97 -1.04
CA LEU A 163 -2.62 0.14 -2.11
C LEU A 163 -3.14 0.70 -3.45
N LEU A 164 -2.23 0.96 -4.38
CA LEU A 164 -2.51 1.53 -5.69
C LEU A 164 -2.05 0.57 -6.78
N GLY A 165 -2.81 0.50 -7.88
CA GLY A 165 -2.50 -0.39 -8.98
C GLY A 165 -3.73 -0.64 -9.85
N ASP A 166 -3.60 -1.54 -10.81
CA ASP A 166 -4.79 -2.11 -11.46
C ASP A 166 -5.49 -3.10 -10.51
N VAL A 167 -6.76 -3.39 -10.78
CA VAL A 167 -7.57 -4.28 -9.92
C VAL A 167 -6.92 -5.65 -9.80
N VAL A 168 -6.31 -6.16 -10.87
CA VAL A 168 -5.65 -7.48 -10.88
C VAL A 168 -4.46 -7.53 -9.93
N GLY A 169 -3.58 -6.54 -10.01
CA GLY A 169 -2.40 -6.46 -9.18
C GLY A 169 -2.73 -6.18 -7.72
N MET A 170 -3.66 -5.25 -7.47
CA MET A 170 -4.12 -4.95 -6.12
C MET A 170 -4.77 -6.18 -5.47
N HIS A 171 -5.67 -6.87 -6.16
CA HIS A 171 -6.31 -8.07 -5.62
C HIS A 171 -5.27 -9.16 -5.31
N LYS A 172 -4.32 -9.39 -6.22
CA LYS A 172 -3.27 -10.37 -6.02
C LYS A 172 -2.44 -10.09 -4.77
N VAL A 173 -2.10 -8.83 -4.52
CA VAL A 173 -1.28 -8.40 -3.38
C VAL A 173 -2.07 -8.40 -2.08
N ALA A 174 -3.33 -7.95 -2.12
CA ALA A 174 -4.21 -7.89 -0.98
C ALA A 174 -4.86 -9.25 -0.66
N GLY A 175 -4.50 -10.33 -1.36
CA GLY A 175 -5.11 -11.65 -1.15
C GLY A 175 -6.58 -11.73 -1.57
N CYS A 176 -7.10 -10.78 -2.35
CA CYS A 176 -8.47 -10.84 -2.86
C CYS A 176 -8.56 -11.78 -4.07
N ALA A 177 -9.71 -12.42 -4.23
CA ALA A 177 -10.02 -13.25 -5.37
C ALA A 177 -9.97 -12.45 -6.68
N SER A 178 -9.65 -13.12 -7.77
CA SER A 178 -9.66 -12.49 -9.09
C SER A 178 -11.04 -11.91 -9.41
N HIS A 179 -11.06 -10.77 -10.09
CA HIS A 179 -12.28 -10.13 -10.59
C HIS A 179 -13.11 -11.02 -11.54
N PHE A 180 -12.56 -12.13 -12.03
CA PHE A 180 -13.29 -13.14 -12.81
C PHE A 180 -13.98 -14.23 -11.97
N THR A 181 -13.79 -14.25 -10.64
CA THR A 181 -14.39 -15.26 -9.77
C THR A 181 -15.85 -14.92 -9.42
N THR A 182 -16.53 -15.85 -8.73
CA THR A 182 -17.89 -15.63 -8.25
C THR A 182 -17.98 -14.38 -7.38
N LEU A 183 -17.02 -14.16 -6.48
CA LEU A 183 -16.91 -12.94 -5.67
C LEU A 183 -15.90 -11.99 -6.32
N TYR A 184 -16.38 -11.17 -7.26
CA TYR A 184 -15.52 -10.31 -8.08
C TYR A 184 -15.14 -8.99 -7.39
N CYS A 185 -15.84 -8.60 -6.32
CA CYS A 185 -15.66 -7.34 -5.61
C CYS A 185 -15.00 -7.58 -4.25
N SER A 186 -13.94 -6.84 -3.94
CA SER A 186 -13.23 -6.89 -2.66
C SER A 186 -13.90 -6.09 -1.54
N TRP A 187 -14.80 -5.15 -1.87
CA TRP A 187 -15.48 -4.31 -0.88
C TRP A 187 -16.86 -4.84 -0.49
N PHE A 188 -17.56 -5.48 -1.42
CA PHE A 188 -18.96 -5.85 -1.23
C PHE A 188 -19.19 -7.35 -1.47
N TRP A 189 -20.21 -7.90 -0.80
CA TRP A 189 -20.74 -9.23 -1.01
C TRP A 189 -21.53 -9.32 -2.33
N ALA A 190 -20.82 -9.20 -3.45
CA ALA A 190 -21.39 -9.19 -4.80
C ALA A 190 -20.99 -10.46 -5.55
N LYS A 191 -21.99 -11.19 -6.07
CA LYS A 191 -21.76 -12.40 -6.88
C LYS A 191 -21.85 -12.09 -8.38
N SER A 192 -21.00 -12.73 -9.18
CA SER A 192 -21.00 -12.57 -10.64
C SER A 192 -22.33 -12.98 -11.28
N THR A 193 -23.06 -13.91 -10.67
CA THR A 193 -24.44 -14.28 -11.07
C THR A 193 -25.42 -13.12 -10.99
N ASP A 194 -25.14 -12.13 -10.15
CA ASP A 194 -26.00 -10.98 -9.91
C ASP A 194 -25.45 -9.69 -10.52
N ILE A 195 -24.44 -9.77 -11.40
CA ILE A 195 -23.77 -8.59 -11.97
C ILE A 195 -24.71 -7.66 -12.75
N ASN A 196 -25.78 -8.21 -13.31
CA ASN A 196 -26.80 -7.43 -14.02
C ASN A 196 -27.72 -6.63 -13.07
N ARG A 197 -27.66 -6.89 -11.76
CA ARG A 197 -28.40 -6.13 -10.74
C ARG A 197 -27.57 -4.91 -10.37
N ILE A 198 -27.93 -3.76 -10.94
CA ILE A 198 -27.30 -2.47 -10.65
C ILE A 198 -27.76 -2.00 -9.27
N GLN A 199 -27.11 -2.52 -8.23
CA GLN A 199 -27.37 -2.16 -6.83
C GLN A 199 -26.08 -2.18 -6.00
N ILE A 200 -26.12 -1.46 -4.88
CA ILE A 200 -25.04 -1.50 -3.89
C ILE A 200 -25.29 -2.71 -2.99
N TRP A 201 -24.35 -3.65 -2.99
CA TRP A 201 -24.40 -4.85 -2.17
C TRP A 201 -23.99 -4.58 -0.71
N LYS A 202 -24.14 -5.58 0.16
CA LYS A 202 -23.67 -5.48 1.56
C LYS A 202 -22.16 -5.27 1.58
N LEU A 203 -21.69 -4.27 2.31
CA LEU A 203 -20.25 -4.05 2.55
C LEU A 203 -19.68 -5.21 3.37
N GLN A 204 -18.49 -5.68 3.01
CA GLN A 204 -17.73 -6.63 3.82
C GLN A 204 -17.17 -5.92 5.05
N THR A 205 -17.30 -6.51 6.23
CA THR A 205 -16.74 -5.90 7.46
C THR A 205 -15.28 -6.30 7.67
N LYS A 206 -14.56 -5.50 8.45
CA LYS A 206 -13.16 -5.79 8.82
C LYS A 206 -13.04 -7.15 9.51
N GLU A 207 -13.99 -7.47 10.39
CA GLU A 207 -14.03 -8.72 11.16
C GLU A 207 -14.27 -9.93 10.25
N GLU A 208 -15.18 -9.80 9.28
CA GLU A 208 -15.44 -10.84 8.27
C GLU A 208 -14.16 -11.15 7.46
N VAL A 209 -13.48 -10.10 6.98
CA VAL A 209 -12.24 -10.24 6.19
C VAL A 209 -11.11 -10.85 7.03
N ILE A 210 -10.84 -10.32 8.24
CA ILE A 210 -9.78 -10.84 9.12
C ILE A 210 -10.05 -12.29 9.51
N GLY A 211 -11.31 -12.66 9.80
CA GLY A 211 -11.68 -14.03 10.09
C GLY A 211 -11.37 -14.99 8.93
N ALA A 212 -11.76 -14.62 7.71
CA ALA A 212 -11.49 -15.40 6.50
C ALA A 212 -9.99 -15.56 6.24
N VAL A 213 -9.23 -14.47 6.40
CA VAL A 213 -7.77 -14.45 6.26
C VAL A 213 -7.10 -15.37 7.28
N TYR A 214 -7.51 -15.31 8.55
CA TYR A 214 -6.96 -16.18 9.58
C TYR A 214 -7.19 -17.65 9.24
N CYS A 215 -8.41 -18.01 8.84
CA CYS A 215 -8.73 -19.36 8.36
C CYS A 215 -7.84 -19.77 7.17
N SER A 216 -7.63 -18.87 6.21
CA SER A 216 -6.75 -19.12 5.07
C SER A 216 -5.29 -19.30 5.47
N LYS A 217 -4.82 -18.59 6.51
CA LYS A 217 -3.44 -18.66 7.00
C LYS A 217 -3.15 -19.99 7.66
N VAL A 218 -4.06 -20.47 8.52
CA VAL A 218 -3.90 -21.72 9.28
C VAL A 218 -4.29 -22.98 8.49
N ALA A 219 -4.90 -22.83 7.31
CA ALA A 219 -5.23 -23.93 6.43
C ALA A 219 -4.00 -24.73 6.01
N VAL A 220 -4.07 -26.06 6.16
CA VAL A 220 -2.92 -26.98 6.01
C VAL A 220 -2.68 -27.35 4.55
N SER A 221 -3.72 -27.34 3.72
CA SER A 221 -3.64 -27.75 2.31
C SER A 221 -4.00 -26.63 1.35
N LEU A 222 -3.45 -26.69 0.13
CA LEU A 222 -3.81 -25.77 -0.96
C LEU A 222 -5.31 -25.86 -1.29
N ASN A 223 -5.89 -27.07 -1.28
CA ASN A 223 -7.32 -27.27 -1.52
C ASN A 223 -8.19 -26.54 -0.49
N GLN A 224 -7.82 -26.55 0.79
CA GLN A 224 -8.55 -25.80 1.82
C GLN A 224 -8.44 -24.29 1.60
N LYS A 225 -7.25 -23.79 1.25
CA LYS A 225 -7.06 -22.36 0.92
C LYS A 225 -7.90 -21.95 -0.28
N ASP A 226 -7.97 -22.78 -1.31
CA ASP A 226 -8.78 -22.53 -2.50
C ASP A 226 -10.28 -22.53 -2.20
N LEU A 227 -10.74 -23.42 -1.32
CA LEU A 227 -12.14 -23.43 -0.87
C LEU A 227 -12.48 -22.15 -0.11
N ILE A 228 -11.63 -21.75 0.84
CA ILE A 228 -11.82 -20.50 1.60
C ILE A 228 -11.87 -19.32 0.64
N LEU A 229 -10.91 -19.20 -0.29
CA LEU A 229 -10.88 -18.11 -1.27
C LEU A 229 -12.15 -18.06 -2.13
N LYS A 230 -12.70 -19.22 -2.52
CA LYS A 230 -13.95 -19.30 -3.30
C LYS A 230 -15.17 -18.86 -2.49
N GLU A 231 -15.21 -19.18 -1.21
CA GLU A 231 -16.35 -18.91 -0.33
C GLU A 231 -16.36 -17.47 0.20
N THR A 232 -15.17 -16.93 0.53
CA THR A 232 -15.02 -15.64 1.20
C THR A 232 -14.54 -14.53 0.27
N GLY A 233 -13.93 -14.90 -0.87
CA GLY A 233 -13.32 -13.95 -1.79
C GLY A 233 -11.96 -13.43 -1.33
N VAL A 234 -11.41 -13.94 -0.22
CA VAL A 234 -10.14 -13.49 0.35
C VAL A 234 -9.30 -14.67 0.85
N CYS A 235 -7.98 -14.60 0.67
CA CYS A 235 -6.99 -15.49 1.25
C CYS A 235 -5.91 -14.69 2.00
N TRP A 236 -5.06 -15.40 2.74
CA TRP A 236 -3.97 -14.78 3.48
C TRP A 236 -2.93 -14.12 2.56
N SER A 237 -2.49 -12.92 2.94
CA SER A 237 -1.38 -12.20 2.30
C SER A 237 -0.50 -11.54 3.36
N GLU A 238 0.65 -10.97 3.00
CA GLU A 238 1.45 -10.20 3.98
C GLU A 238 0.77 -8.91 4.45
N PHE A 239 -0.26 -8.42 3.73
CA PHE A 239 -0.96 -7.18 4.08
C PHE A 239 -2.13 -7.37 5.05
N ILE A 240 -2.75 -8.55 5.04
CA ILE A 240 -3.93 -8.87 5.83
C ILE A 240 -3.79 -10.25 6.46
#